data_AF-A0A0J9TK54-F1
#
_entry.id   AF-A0A0J9TK54-F1
#
_cell.length_a   1.000
_cell.length_b   1.000
_cell.length_c   1.000
_cell.angle_alpha   90.00
_cell.angle_beta   90.00
_cell.angle_gamma   90.00
#
_symmetry.space_group_name_H-M   'P 1'
#
loop_
_entity.id
_entity.type
_entity.pdbx_description
1 polymer ?
#
loop_
_entity_poly.entity_id
_entity_poly.type
_entity_poly.pdbx_seq_one_letter_code
_entity_poly.pdbx_strand_id
1 'polypeptide(L)'
;NEFHLKCGPEIFPPFRHHFDLENDKYLNHINSIDDPTLKYVSVYLVQYYKDGYKYFGNSKPNQRNDACTYLIRWLQERKELYTYGGYCKKKLNLGNSAIESLWEWLISDYKGKSNGTNASWCYDLQKTFKTEFPPYVNYLKCDESASQETSSVLFPLLTVQTEKDCPPCQTLPISPRTDQLPQTDQPLEKDQSKNLAVTSGFTAVGTLGTLFFLYR
;
A
#
# COMPACT_ATOMS: atom_id res chain seq x y z
N ASN A 1 -11.94 10.46 12.03
CA ASN A 1 -11.22 10.54 10.74
C ASN A 1 -12.09 10.00 9.63
N GLU A 2 -11.96 10.57 8.44
CA GLU A 2 -12.56 10.04 7.22
C GLU A 2 -11.55 9.14 6.52
N PHE A 3 -12.03 8.02 6.00
CA PHE A 3 -11.27 7.11 5.17
C PHE A 3 -11.60 7.38 3.70
N HIS A 4 -10.57 7.70 2.93
CA HIS A 4 -10.63 7.80 1.49
C HIS A 4 -9.74 6.70 0.91
N LEU A 5 -10.25 5.92 -0.05
CA LEU A 5 -9.52 4.77 -0.60
C LEU A 5 -8.11 5.15 -1.11
N LYS A 6 -7.99 6.34 -1.72
CA LYS A 6 -6.72 6.90 -2.21
C LYS A 6 -5.69 7.18 -1.11
N CYS A 7 -6.13 7.37 0.13
CA CYS A 7 -5.28 7.63 1.30
C CYS A 7 -4.97 6.34 2.07
N GLY A 8 -5.52 5.18 1.66
CA GLY A 8 -5.21 3.88 2.25
C GLY A 8 -3.70 3.63 2.37
N PRO A 9 -2.88 3.88 1.33
CA PRO A 9 -1.43 3.74 1.40
C PRO A 9 -0.71 4.65 2.41
N GLU A 10 -1.33 5.72 2.90
CA GLU A 10 -0.72 6.58 3.92
C GLU A 10 -0.76 5.91 5.30
N ILE A 11 -1.85 5.20 5.60
CA ILE A 11 -2.04 4.48 6.88
C ILE A 11 -1.52 3.05 6.80
N PHE A 12 -1.64 2.44 5.63
CA PHE A 12 -1.23 1.08 5.34
C PHE A 12 -0.17 1.07 4.21
N PRO A 13 1.01 1.67 4.47
CA PRO A 13 2.04 1.86 3.44
C PRO A 13 2.65 0.54 3.00
N PRO A 14 2.79 0.28 1.69
CA PRO A 14 3.26 -1.00 1.16
C PRO A 14 4.65 -1.39 1.67
N PHE A 15 5.47 -0.38 2.01
CA PHE A 15 6.78 -0.55 2.60
C PHE A 15 6.89 0.31 3.86
N ARG A 16 7.44 -0.28 4.92
CA ARG A 16 7.77 0.43 6.16
C ARG A 16 9.26 0.34 6.43
N HIS A 17 9.82 1.47 6.86
CA HIS A 17 11.20 1.55 7.32
C HIS A 17 11.34 1.16 8.80
N HIS A 18 10.27 1.26 9.58
CA HIS A 18 10.25 1.03 11.02
C HIS A 18 8.94 0.38 11.44
N PHE A 19 8.99 -0.38 12.54
CA PHE A 19 7.82 -1.00 13.17
C PHE A 19 7.81 -0.65 14.66
N ASP A 20 6.64 -0.22 15.15
CA ASP A 20 6.43 0.13 16.56
C ASP A 20 5.97 -1.11 17.34
N LEU A 21 6.79 -2.16 17.28
CA LEU A 21 6.51 -3.47 17.87
C LEU A 21 7.51 -3.89 18.95
N GLU A 22 8.47 -3.03 19.30
CA GLU A 22 9.42 -3.29 20.39
C GLU A 22 8.64 -3.53 21.69
N ASN A 23 8.75 -4.75 22.25
CA ASN A 23 7.99 -5.22 23.43
C ASN A 23 6.50 -5.46 23.21
N ASP A 24 6.05 -5.56 21.96
CA ASP A 24 4.67 -5.92 21.69
C ASP A 24 4.40 -7.38 22.11
N LYS A 25 3.29 -7.61 22.82
CA LYS A 25 2.88 -8.94 23.29
C LYS A 25 2.67 -9.95 22.16
N TYR A 26 2.41 -9.48 20.93
CA TYR A 26 2.26 -10.36 19.77
C TYR A 26 3.60 -10.92 19.26
N LEU A 27 4.74 -10.35 19.67
CA LEU A 27 6.07 -10.77 19.19
C LEU A 27 6.36 -12.25 19.48
N ASN A 28 5.93 -12.79 20.61
CA ASN A 28 6.16 -14.20 20.93
C ASN A 28 5.48 -15.13 19.91
N HIS A 29 4.22 -14.83 19.54
CA HIS A 29 3.50 -15.56 18.50
C HIS A 29 4.17 -15.38 17.14
N ILE A 30 4.51 -14.15 16.77
CA ILE A 30 5.21 -13.85 15.51
C ILE A 30 6.54 -14.62 15.41
N ASN A 31 7.31 -14.67 16.49
CA ASN A 31 8.61 -15.34 16.53
C ASN A 31 8.50 -16.86 16.39
N SER A 32 7.40 -17.45 16.86
CA SER A 32 7.13 -18.89 16.71
C SER A 32 6.72 -19.33 15.30
N ILE A 33 6.45 -18.39 14.39
CA ILE A 33 6.14 -18.71 12.99
C ILE A 33 7.44 -19.10 12.27
N ASP A 34 7.56 -20.32 11.76
CA ASP A 34 8.78 -20.76 11.08
C ASP A 34 8.91 -20.19 9.66
N ASP A 35 7.79 -20.04 8.95
CA ASP A 35 7.80 -19.52 7.59
C ASP A 35 8.14 -18.02 7.57
N PRO A 36 9.25 -17.61 6.93
CA PRO A 36 9.70 -16.21 6.96
C PRO A 36 8.71 -15.26 6.26
N THR A 37 7.97 -15.75 5.26
CA THR A 37 6.96 -14.94 4.55
C THR A 37 5.79 -14.67 5.49
N LEU A 38 5.28 -15.70 6.18
CA LEU A 38 4.20 -15.54 7.14
C LEU A 38 4.62 -14.71 8.35
N LYS A 39 5.86 -14.88 8.84
CA LYS A 39 6.42 -14.02 9.89
C LYS A 39 6.42 -12.54 9.48
N TYR A 40 6.88 -12.25 8.26
CA TYR A 40 6.89 -10.89 7.71
C TYR A 40 5.47 -10.32 7.55
N VAL A 41 4.53 -11.09 7.00
CA VAL A 41 3.12 -10.68 6.89
C VAL A 41 2.51 -10.41 8.27
N SER A 42 2.87 -11.22 9.28
CA SER A 42 2.36 -11.09 10.65
C SER A 42 2.82 -9.80 11.34
N VAL A 43 4.08 -9.40 11.12
CA VAL A 43 4.62 -8.11 11.58
C VAL A 43 3.81 -6.95 11.01
N TYR A 44 3.57 -6.94 9.70
CA TYR A 44 2.76 -5.91 9.06
C TYR A 44 1.31 -5.92 9.55
N LEU A 45 0.72 -7.12 9.70
CA LEU A 45 -0.65 -7.26 10.15
C LEU A 45 -0.86 -6.59 11.52
N VAL A 46 0.01 -6.88 12.49
CA VAL A 46 -0.08 -6.26 13.82
C VAL A 46 0.08 -4.75 13.74
N GLN A 47 1.10 -4.27 13.03
CA GLN A 47 1.35 -2.83 12.90
C GLN A 47 0.16 -2.12 12.25
N TYR A 48 -0.34 -2.64 11.13
CA TYR A 48 -1.49 -2.08 10.44
C TYR A 48 -2.76 -2.14 11.26
N TYR A 49 -2.98 -3.21 12.03
CA TYR A 49 -4.15 -3.29 12.90
C TYR A 49 -4.13 -2.20 13.98
N LYS A 50 -2.95 -1.98 14.59
CA LYS A 50 -2.72 -0.92 15.59
C LYS A 50 -2.91 0.47 14.98
N ASP A 51 -2.32 0.72 13.81
CA ASP A 51 -2.43 2.01 13.12
C ASP A 51 -3.86 2.28 12.66
N GLY A 52 -4.50 1.28 12.07
CA GLY A 52 -5.91 1.35 11.67
C GLY A 52 -6.83 1.66 12.85
N TYR A 53 -6.60 1.03 14.02
CA TYR A 53 -7.32 1.39 15.24
C TYR A 53 -7.05 2.83 15.68
N LYS A 54 -5.77 3.24 15.74
CA LYS A 54 -5.36 4.59 16.17
C LYS A 54 -6.04 5.67 15.33
N TYR A 55 -6.14 5.46 14.02
CA TYR A 55 -6.75 6.42 13.11
C TYR A 55 -8.27 6.28 13.01
N PHE A 56 -8.81 5.07 12.95
CA PHE A 56 -10.22 4.83 12.57
C PHE A 56 -11.08 4.20 13.66
N GLY A 57 -10.51 3.75 14.78
CA GLY A 57 -11.23 3.05 15.86
C GLY A 57 -12.45 3.82 16.38
N ASN A 58 -12.31 5.14 16.51
CA ASN A 58 -13.38 6.05 16.98
C ASN A 58 -14.03 6.87 15.87
N SER A 59 -13.80 6.52 14.60
CA SER A 59 -14.43 7.19 13.47
C SER A 59 -15.87 6.74 13.26
N LYS A 60 -16.62 7.44 12.41
CA LYS A 60 -17.99 7.05 12.04
C LYS A 60 -17.99 5.60 11.50
N PRO A 61 -19.07 4.82 11.73
CA PRO A 61 -19.11 3.40 11.36
C PRO A 61 -18.72 3.11 9.90
N ASN A 62 -19.17 3.91 8.94
CA ASN A 62 -18.81 3.76 7.53
C ASN A 62 -17.30 3.92 7.30
N GLN A 63 -16.70 4.98 7.84
CA GLN A 63 -15.27 5.25 7.68
C GLN A 63 -14.40 4.14 8.31
N ARG A 64 -14.81 3.65 9.48
CA ARG A 64 -14.18 2.53 10.16
C ARG A 64 -14.29 1.24 9.34
N ASN A 65 -15.48 0.96 8.80
CA ASN A 65 -15.75 -0.23 7.99
C ASN A 65 -14.96 -0.21 6.68
N ASP A 66 -14.82 0.94 6.04
CA ASP A 66 -14.07 1.09 4.79
C ASP A 66 -12.56 0.88 5.03
N ALA A 67 -12.01 1.48 6.09
CA ALA A 67 -10.62 1.27 6.50
C ALA A 67 -10.35 -0.19 6.88
N CYS A 68 -11.25 -0.82 7.65
CA CYS A 68 -11.15 -2.24 7.98
C CYS A 68 -11.20 -3.12 6.72
N THR A 69 -12.11 -2.81 5.78
CA THR A 69 -12.22 -3.53 4.51
C THR A 69 -10.94 -3.42 3.68
N TYR A 70 -10.28 -2.25 3.69
CA TYR A 70 -8.98 -2.08 3.05
C TYR A 70 -7.91 -2.99 3.66
N LEU A 71 -7.80 -3.03 4.99
CA LEU A 71 -6.85 -3.91 5.69
C LEU A 71 -7.11 -5.39 5.39
N ILE A 72 -8.37 -5.81 5.39
CA ILE A 72 -8.76 -7.19 5.07
C ILE A 72 -8.38 -7.55 3.64
N ARG A 73 -8.59 -6.64 2.67
CA ARG A 73 -8.16 -6.85 1.28
C ARG A 73 -6.66 -7.00 1.17
N TRP A 74 -5.89 -6.12 1.81
CA TRP A 74 -4.43 -6.25 1.85
C TRP A 74 -4.00 -7.61 2.42
N LEU A 75 -4.62 -8.06 3.52
CA LEU A 75 -4.28 -9.35 4.12
C LEU A 75 -4.63 -10.51 3.19
N GLN A 76 -5.78 -10.44 2.52
CA GLN A 76 -6.21 -11.44 1.55
C GLN A 76 -5.24 -11.54 0.37
N GLU A 77 -4.79 -10.42 -0.18
CA GLU A 77 -3.77 -10.41 -1.25
C GLU A 77 -2.48 -11.13 -0.82
N ARG A 78 -2.03 -10.93 0.43
CA ARG A 78 -0.86 -11.66 0.96
C ARG A 78 -1.14 -13.16 1.11
N LYS A 79 -2.33 -13.54 1.59
CA LYS A 79 -2.74 -14.95 1.70
C LYS A 79 -2.79 -15.61 0.32
N GLU A 80 -3.37 -14.95 -0.68
CA GLU A 80 -3.44 -15.50 -2.05
C GLU A 80 -2.06 -15.68 -2.66
N LEU A 81 -1.17 -14.68 -2.54
CA LEU A 81 0.21 -14.81 -3.02
C LEU A 81 0.96 -15.96 -2.33
N TYR A 82 0.82 -16.08 -1.01
CA TYR A 82 1.48 -17.14 -0.25
C TYR A 82 0.98 -18.53 -0.63
N THR A 83 -0.33 -18.68 -0.82
CA THR A 83 -0.99 -19.98 -1.05
C THR A 83 -1.13 -20.34 -2.52
N TYR A 84 -0.63 -19.47 -3.41
CA TYR A 84 -0.87 -19.54 -4.86
C TYR A 84 -2.36 -19.63 -5.18
N GLY A 85 -3.17 -18.72 -4.61
CA GLY A 85 -4.63 -18.70 -4.74
C GLY A 85 -5.33 -19.91 -4.11
N GLY A 86 -4.75 -20.48 -3.05
CA GLY A 86 -5.28 -21.66 -2.36
C GLY A 86 -4.99 -23.00 -3.04
N TYR A 87 -4.28 -23.02 -4.17
CA TYR A 87 -3.91 -24.26 -4.85
C TYR A 87 -2.87 -25.06 -4.06
N CYS A 88 -2.06 -24.39 -3.24
CA CYS A 88 -1.11 -25.06 -2.37
C CYS A 88 -1.68 -25.34 -0.97
N LYS A 89 -2.24 -26.53 -0.77
CA LYS A 89 -2.90 -26.94 0.49
C LYS A 89 -2.00 -26.84 1.73
N LYS A 90 -0.73 -27.23 1.62
CA LYS A 90 0.24 -27.15 2.74
C LYS A 90 0.43 -25.71 3.20
N LYS A 91 0.65 -24.80 2.24
CA LYS A 91 0.77 -23.35 2.52
C LYS A 91 -0.55 -22.75 3.00
N LEU A 92 -1.68 -23.18 2.45
CA LEU A 92 -3.00 -22.74 2.93
C LEU A 92 -3.18 -23.05 4.42
N ASN A 93 -2.88 -24.27 4.85
CA ASN A 93 -3.01 -24.68 6.24
C ASN A 93 -2.06 -23.90 7.16
N LEU A 94 -0.79 -23.76 6.76
CA LEU A 94 0.21 -22.97 7.50
C LEU A 94 -0.22 -21.50 7.64
N GLY A 95 -0.65 -20.89 6.53
CA GLY A 95 -1.08 -19.49 6.49
C GLY A 95 -2.32 -19.25 7.35
N ASN A 96 -3.32 -20.12 7.27
CA ASN A 96 -4.51 -20.02 8.11
C ASN A 96 -4.16 -20.14 9.59
N SER A 97 -3.40 -21.16 9.99
CA SER A 97 -3.02 -21.34 11.40
C SER A 97 -2.23 -20.15 11.96
N ALA A 98 -1.30 -19.58 11.20
CA ALA A 98 -0.49 -18.47 11.69
C ALA A 98 -1.28 -17.15 11.77
N ILE A 99 -2.01 -16.82 10.70
CA ILE A 99 -2.68 -15.53 10.52
C ILE A 99 -4.01 -15.45 11.26
N GLU A 100 -4.82 -16.52 11.25
CA GLU A 100 -6.14 -16.51 11.88
C GLU A 100 -6.02 -16.41 13.40
N SER A 101 -5.12 -17.20 14.01
CA SER A 101 -4.87 -17.11 15.45
C SER A 101 -4.39 -15.71 15.86
N LEU A 102 -3.52 -15.08 15.08
CA LEU A 102 -3.05 -13.72 15.35
C LEU A 102 -4.18 -12.69 15.21
N TRP A 103 -5.02 -12.83 14.18
CA TRP A 103 -6.16 -11.97 13.93
C TRP A 103 -7.21 -12.06 15.04
N GLU A 104 -7.55 -13.27 15.49
CA GLU A 104 -8.47 -13.49 16.61
C GLU A 104 -7.96 -12.84 17.89
N TRP A 105 -6.65 -12.92 18.13
CA TRP A 105 -6.03 -12.29 19.29
C TRP A 105 -6.13 -10.76 19.23
N LEU A 106 -5.87 -10.18 18.05
CA LEU A 106 -6.08 -8.74 17.79
C LEU A 106 -7.55 -8.33 17.99
N ILE A 107 -8.51 -9.09 17.47
CA ILE A 107 -9.94 -8.80 17.70
C ILE A 107 -10.25 -8.80 19.20
N SER A 108 -9.85 -9.85 19.90
CA SER A 108 -10.13 -10.02 21.32
C SER A 108 -9.58 -8.86 22.13
N ASP A 109 -8.34 -8.48 21.86
CA ASP A 109 -7.64 -7.41 22.56
C ASP A 109 -8.22 -6.02 22.30
N TYR A 110 -8.87 -5.80 21.16
CA TYR A 110 -9.47 -4.53 20.79
C TYR A 110 -10.99 -4.50 20.94
N LYS A 111 -11.58 -5.58 21.43
CA LYS A 111 -13.02 -5.68 21.67
C LYS A 111 -13.48 -4.61 22.66
N GLY A 112 -14.52 -3.86 22.28
CA GLY A 112 -15.12 -2.83 23.13
C GLY A 112 -14.25 -1.58 23.32
N LYS A 113 -13.09 -1.48 22.65
CA LYS A 113 -12.24 -0.28 22.70
C LYS A 113 -12.67 0.82 21.73
N SER A 114 -13.45 0.47 20.71
CA SER A 114 -13.99 1.42 19.74
C SER A 114 -15.34 2.00 20.18
N ASN A 115 -15.54 3.30 19.99
CA ASN A 115 -16.81 3.96 20.33
C ASN A 115 -18.02 3.31 19.62
N GLY A 116 -19.11 3.15 20.38
CA GLY A 116 -20.43 2.80 19.88
C GLY A 116 -20.66 1.31 19.57
N THR A 117 -19.72 0.41 19.85
CA THR A 117 -19.90 -1.03 19.62
C THR A 117 -19.13 -1.89 20.62
N ASN A 118 -19.70 -3.01 21.06
CA ASN A 118 -19.01 -4.06 21.84
C ASN A 118 -18.03 -4.91 20.99
N ALA A 119 -17.91 -4.60 19.69
CA ALA A 119 -16.98 -5.25 18.77
C ALA A 119 -15.60 -4.56 18.80
N SER A 120 -14.59 -5.21 18.21
CA SER A 120 -13.36 -4.53 17.85
C SER A 120 -13.60 -3.59 16.66
N TRP A 121 -12.64 -2.71 16.37
CA TRP A 121 -12.78 -1.78 15.24
C TRP A 121 -12.77 -2.50 13.88
N CYS A 122 -12.17 -3.70 13.82
CA CYS A 122 -12.11 -4.55 12.63
C CYS A 122 -12.18 -6.02 13.05
N TYR A 123 -13.22 -6.74 12.59
CA TYR A 123 -13.55 -8.08 13.09
C TYR A 123 -13.94 -9.11 12.02
N ASP A 124 -14.23 -8.70 10.78
CA ASP A 124 -14.82 -9.59 9.79
C ASP A 124 -13.82 -10.03 8.71
N LEU A 125 -13.19 -11.21 8.89
CA LEU A 125 -12.38 -11.84 7.84
C LEU A 125 -13.21 -12.52 6.74
N GLN A 126 -14.54 -12.64 6.87
CA GLN A 126 -15.36 -13.47 5.98
C GLN A 126 -15.55 -12.87 4.58
N LYS A 127 -15.01 -11.68 4.31
CA LYS A 127 -14.89 -11.12 2.96
C LYS A 127 -13.75 -11.82 2.19
N THR A 128 -13.82 -13.13 2.06
CA THR A 128 -12.87 -13.91 1.26
C THR A 128 -13.19 -13.73 -0.22
N PHE A 129 -12.31 -13.00 -0.92
CA PHE A 129 -12.26 -13.02 -2.38
C PHE A 129 -11.47 -14.27 -2.77
N LYS A 130 -11.96 -15.03 -3.76
CA LYS A 130 -11.23 -16.17 -4.32
C LYS A 130 -10.79 -15.78 -5.73
N THR A 131 -9.49 -15.66 -5.93
CA THR A 131 -8.94 -15.47 -7.28
C THR A 131 -9.09 -16.76 -8.11
N GLU A 132 -9.60 -16.61 -9.33
CA GLU A 132 -9.61 -17.65 -10.35
C GLU A 132 -8.50 -17.38 -11.35
N PHE A 133 -7.61 -18.36 -11.55
CA PHE A 133 -6.55 -18.24 -12.55
C PHE A 133 -7.05 -18.65 -13.93
N PRO A 134 -6.51 -18.05 -15.01
CA PRO A 134 -6.74 -18.53 -16.36
C PRO A 134 -6.37 -20.02 -16.50
N PRO A 135 -7.10 -20.80 -17.31
CA PRO A 135 -6.98 -22.26 -17.37
C PRO A 135 -5.62 -22.76 -17.87
N TYR A 136 -4.82 -21.91 -18.50
CA TYR A 136 -3.51 -22.24 -19.07
C TYR A 136 -2.33 -21.92 -18.14
N VAL A 137 -2.59 -21.41 -16.93
CA VAL A 137 -1.55 -21.23 -15.91
C VAL A 137 -1.23 -22.59 -15.31
N ASN A 138 -0.06 -23.15 -15.64
CA ASN A 138 0.39 -24.42 -15.08
C ASN A 138 0.85 -24.22 -13.62
N TYR A 139 0.23 -24.92 -12.68
CA TYR A 139 0.42 -24.66 -11.26
C TYR A 139 1.74 -25.27 -10.75
N LEU A 140 2.51 -24.45 -10.04
CA LEU A 140 3.83 -24.79 -9.50
C LEU A 140 3.79 -26.01 -8.56
N LYS A 141 4.89 -26.73 -8.50
CA LYS A 141 5.18 -27.63 -7.38
C LYS A 141 5.25 -26.80 -6.11
N CYS A 142 4.34 -27.07 -5.17
CA CYS A 142 4.25 -26.42 -3.85
C CYS A 142 5.57 -26.31 -3.08
N ASP A 143 6.48 -27.28 -3.30
CA ASP A 143 7.70 -27.48 -2.52
C ASP A 143 8.99 -27.07 -3.25
N GLU A 144 8.91 -26.52 -4.47
CA GLU A 144 10.11 -25.94 -5.12
C GLU A 144 10.34 -24.52 -4.60
N SER A 145 10.91 -24.39 -3.39
CA SER A 145 11.99 -23.42 -3.26
C SER A 145 13.02 -23.86 -4.27
N ALA A 146 13.39 -23.03 -5.24
CA ALA A 146 14.55 -23.33 -6.08
C ALA A 146 15.68 -23.70 -5.12
N SER A 147 16.01 -24.99 -5.04
CA SER A 147 17.21 -25.43 -4.35
C SER A 147 18.30 -24.70 -5.09
N GLN A 148 18.86 -23.66 -4.47
CA GLN A 148 20.23 -23.35 -4.76
C GLN A 148 20.96 -24.60 -4.27
N GLU A 149 21.15 -25.57 -5.18
CA GLU A 149 22.37 -26.33 -5.13
C GLU A 149 23.45 -25.28 -4.96
N THR A 150 24.01 -25.20 -3.77
CA THR A 150 25.21 -24.43 -3.53
C THR A 150 26.29 -25.14 -4.32
N SER A 151 26.32 -24.89 -5.63
CA SER A 151 27.46 -25.18 -6.45
C SER A 151 28.51 -24.17 -6.04
N SER A 152 29.16 -24.45 -4.91
CA SER A 152 30.49 -23.95 -4.59
C SER A 152 31.47 -24.56 -5.59
N VAL A 153 31.25 -24.33 -6.88
CA VAL A 153 32.36 -24.29 -7.81
C VAL A 153 33.00 -22.95 -7.51
N LEU A 154 34.18 -23.01 -6.90
CA LEU A 154 35.13 -21.92 -6.83
C LEU A 154 35.03 -21.11 -8.11
N PHE A 155 34.37 -19.96 -8.07
CA PHE A 155 34.60 -18.94 -9.08
C PHE A 155 36.06 -18.58 -8.91
N PRO A 156 36.94 -18.82 -9.91
CA PRO A 156 38.25 -18.20 -9.85
C PRO A 156 37.96 -16.72 -9.71
N LEU A 157 38.53 -16.09 -8.67
CA LEU A 157 38.56 -14.64 -8.54
C LEU A 157 39.07 -14.12 -9.88
N LEU A 158 38.16 -13.64 -10.73
CA LEU A 158 38.52 -12.85 -11.88
C LEU A 158 39.18 -11.63 -11.28
N THR A 159 40.51 -11.62 -11.38
CA THR A 159 41.30 -10.47 -11.00
C THR A 159 40.88 -9.40 -12.00
N VAL A 160 39.90 -8.60 -11.62
CA VAL A 160 39.54 -7.37 -12.33
C VAL A 160 40.80 -6.54 -12.25
N GLN A 161 41.58 -6.53 -13.33
CA GLN A 161 42.64 -5.56 -13.47
C GLN A 161 41.96 -4.20 -13.36
N THR A 162 42.38 -3.42 -12.38
CA THR A 162 41.92 -2.07 -12.19
C THR A 162 42.39 -1.27 -13.39
N GLU A 163 41.59 -1.24 -14.46
CA GLU A 163 41.75 -0.28 -15.53
C GLU A 163 41.39 1.08 -14.93
N LYS A 164 42.42 1.77 -14.45
CA LYS A 164 42.36 3.19 -14.12
C LYS A 164 42.11 3.91 -15.42
N ASP A 165 40.86 4.31 -15.62
CA ASP A 165 40.41 5.55 -16.27
C ASP A 165 39.05 5.31 -16.92
N CYS A 166 37.98 5.63 -16.19
CA CYS A 166 36.67 5.81 -16.82
C CYS A 166 36.74 7.07 -17.69
N PRO A 167 36.46 7.01 -19.01
CA PRO A 167 36.30 8.22 -19.80
C PRO A 167 35.13 9.04 -19.23
N PRO A 168 35.24 10.38 -19.21
CA PRO A 168 34.21 11.23 -18.62
C PRO A 168 32.88 11.04 -19.36
N CYS A 169 31.81 10.81 -18.59
CA CYS A 169 30.45 10.72 -19.10
C CYS A 169 30.08 12.00 -19.85
N GLN A 170 29.66 11.86 -21.11
CA GLN A 170 29.14 12.98 -21.88
C GLN A 170 27.83 13.46 -21.23
N THR A 171 27.85 14.69 -20.71
CA THR A 171 26.66 15.38 -20.23
C THR A 171 25.82 15.82 -21.42
N LEU A 172 24.66 15.20 -21.61
CA LEU A 172 23.61 15.77 -22.45
C LEU A 172 23.11 17.08 -21.80
N PRO A 173 22.92 18.17 -22.56
CA PRO A 173 22.51 19.44 -21.99
C PRO A 173 21.11 19.33 -21.39
N ILE A 174 21.06 19.47 -20.07
CA ILE A 174 19.85 19.61 -19.28
C ILE A 174 19.22 20.97 -19.63
N SER A 175 17.97 20.92 -20.10
CA SER A 175 17.11 22.10 -20.25
C SER A 175 16.87 22.73 -18.87
N PRO A 176 17.16 24.03 -18.65
CA PRO A 176 17.07 24.61 -17.32
C PRO A 176 15.61 24.81 -16.89
N ARG A 177 15.22 24.13 -15.81
CA ARG A 177 14.06 24.49 -14.98
C ARG A 177 14.57 25.40 -13.87
N THR A 178 14.21 26.68 -13.94
CA THR A 178 14.50 27.68 -12.93
C THR A 178 13.53 27.55 -11.77
N ASP A 179 13.99 27.07 -10.61
CA ASP A 179 13.34 27.33 -9.32
C ASP A 179 14.27 28.28 -8.55
N GLN A 180 14.05 29.59 -8.71
CA GLN A 180 14.64 30.61 -7.85
C GLN A 180 13.58 31.18 -6.91
N LEU A 181 13.89 31.05 -5.62
CA LEU A 181 13.28 31.71 -4.47
C LEU A 181 13.34 33.24 -4.64
N PRO A 182 12.25 34.01 -4.44
CA PRO A 182 12.30 35.46 -4.62
C PRO A 182 12.73 36.16 -3.33
N GLN A 183 13.86 36.86 -3.37
CA GLN A 183 14.06 38.08 -2.61
C GLN A 183 13.98 39.24 -3.60
N THR A 184 12.92 40.04 -3.47
CA THR A 184 12.71 41.27 -4.23
C THR A 184 13.10 42.43 -3.35
N ASP A 185 14.07 43.23 -3.79
CA ASP A 185 14.06 44.67 -3.55
C ASP A 185 14.58 45.42 -4.79
N GLN A 186 13.65 46.19 -5.34
CA GLN A 186 13.82 47.44 -6.08
C GLN A 186 14.23 47.45 -7.57
N PRO A 187 13.74 48.49 -8.29
CA PRO A 187 13.25 48.40 -9.66
C PRO A 187 14.11 49.20 -10.65
N LEU A 188 13.77 49.14 -11.94
CA LEU A 188 13.46 50.31 -12.79
C LEU A 188 13.70 49.96 -14.28
N GLU A 189 12.64 50.19 -15.07
CA GLU A 189 12.58 50.50 -16.51
C GLU A 189 13.52 49.75 -17.49
N LYS A 190 12.94 49.13 -18.51
CA LYS A 190 12.43 49.88 -19.67
C LYS A 190 11.65 48.99 -20.65
N ASP A 191 10.47 49.51 -20.95
CA ASP A 191 9.50 49.21 -21.99
C ASP A 191 10.09 48.85 -23.37
N GLN A 192 9.50 47.85 -24.06
CA GLN A 192 8.76 48.10 -25.31
C GLN A 192 8.15 46.85 -25.95
N SER A 193 6.81 46.83 -25.90
CA SER A 193 5.90 46.45 -27.00
C SER A 193 5.89 45.01 -27.53
N LYS A 194 4.77 44.31 -27.26
CA LYS A 194 3.73 44.03 -28.28
C LYS A 194 2.52 43.35 -27.62
N ASN A 195 1.41 44.08 -27.62
CA ASN A 195 0.10 43.62 -27.21
C ASN A 195 -0.43 42.55 -28.18
N LEU A 196 -1.02 41.48 -27.66
CA LEU A 196 -2.04 40.70 -28.36
C LEU A 196 -3.11 40.24 -27.38
N ALA A 197 -4.35 40.51 -27.78
CA ALA A 197 -5.57 40.54 -27.01
C ALA A 197 -5.98 39.21 -26.36
N VAL A 198 -6.46 39.30 -25.12
CA VAL A 198 -7.26 38.26 -24.46
C VAL A 198 -8.73 38.63 -24.67
N THR A 199 -9.48 37.79 -25.37
CA THR A 199 -10.94 37.88 -25.40
C THR A 199 -11.54 36.68 -24.67
N SER A 200 -12.01 36.93 -23.46
CA SER A 200 -12.90 36.09 -22.67
C SER A 200 -14.31 36.13 -23.27
N GLY A 201 -14.81 34.99 -23.76
CA GLY A 201 -16.20 34.83 -24.16
C GLY A 201 -17.07 34.37 -23.00
N PHE A 202 -17.77 35.32 -22.37
CA PHE A 202 -18.98 35.04 -21.59
C PHE A 202 -20.16 34.90 -22.57
N THR A 203 -20.96 33.85 -22.44
CA THR A 203 -22.34 33.85 -22.95
C THR A 203 -23.28 33.46 -21.83
N ALA A 204 -23.88 34.48 -21.22
CA ALA A 204 -25.16 34.36 -20.54
C ALA A 204 -26.29 34.56 -21.57
N VAL A 205 -27.47 34.03 -21.22
CA VAL A 205 -28.80 34.22 -21.82
C VAL A 205 -29.23 33.14 -22.84
N GLY A 206 -30.12 32.27 -22.36
CA GLY A 206 -30.88 31.26 -23.10
C GLY A 206 -32.01 30.71 -22.23
N THR A 207 -33.00 31.58 -21.99
CA THR A 207 -34.20 31.47 -21.17
C THR A 207 -35.17 30.31 -21.48
N LEU A 208 -35.94 29.92 -20.46
CA LEU A 208 -37.32 29.38 -20.53
C LEU A 208 -37.55 28.08 -21.35
N GLY A 209 -37.40 26.92 -20.72
CA GLY A 209 -37.74 25.65 -21.39
C GLY A 209 -37.90 24.38 -20.54
N THR A 210 -38.01 24.45 -19.20
CA THR A 210 -38.11 23.23 -18.37
C THR A 210 -39.22 23.24 -17.32
N LEU A 211 -40.03 24.30 -17.23
CA LEU A 211 -41.24 24.28 -16.37
C LEU A 211 -42.43 23.51 -16.97
N PHE A 212 -42.32 22.95 -18.18
CA PHE A 212 -43.41 22.22 -18.84
C PHE A 212 -43.44 20.70 -18.56
N PHE A 213 -42.47 20.15 -17.81
CA PHE A 213 -42.39 18.70 -17.52
C PHE A 213 -42.72 18.31 -16.08
N LEU A 214 -43.14 19.26 -15.23
CA LEU A 214 -43.51 18.97 -13.82
C LEU A 214 -45.01 18.86 -13.56
N TYR A 215 -45.86 18.90 -14.59
CA TYR A 215 -47.27 18.51 -14.46
C TYR A 215 -47.70 17.67 -15.66
N ARG A 216 -47.52 16.36 -15.55
CA ARG A 216 -48.41 15.36 -16.16
C ARG A 216 -48.53 14.17 -15.24
#